data_AF-A0A198A8R1-F1
#
_entry.id   AF-A0A198A8R1-F1
#
_cell.length_a   1.000
_cell.length_b   1.000
_cell.length_c   1.000
_cell.angle_alpha   90.00
_cell.angle_beta   90.00
_cell.angle_gamma   90.00
#
_symmetry.space_group_name_H-M   'P 1'
#
loop_
_entity.id
_entity.type
_entity.pdbx_description
1 polymer ?
#
loop_
_entity_poly.entity_id
_entity_poly.type
_entity_poly.pdbx_seq_one_letter_code
_entity_poly.pdbx_strand_id
1 'polypeptide(L)' 'MLDELPEMLTVQQTADLLGVCRNTVYTLCKRAQGEGGLPSFKSGNTRRIRKMALLGWIESREKAQTS' A
#
# COMPACT_ATOMS: atom_id res chain seq x y z
N MET A 1 -19.80 6.49 -0.36
CA MET A 1 -18.88 6.51 -1.52
C MET A 1 -17.50 5.96 -1.11
N LEU A 2 -17.46 4.75 -0.54
CA LEU A 2 -16.23 3.99 -0.18
C LEU A 2 -16.34 2.50 -0.56
N ASP A 3 -17.53 2.08 -1.01
CA ASP A 3 -17.88 0.68 -1.33
C ASP A 3 -17.44 0.27 -2.75
N GLU A 4 -17.12 1.25 -3.61
CA GLU A 4 -16.73 1.02 -5.01
C GLU A 4 -15.22 0.95 -5.21
N LEU A 5 -14.42 0.98 -4.14
CA LEU A 5 -12.98 0.84 -4.29
C LEU A 5 -12.64 -0.59 -4.71
N PRO A 6 -11.97 -0.78 -5.87
CA PRO A 6 -11.61 -2.09 -6.34
C PRO A 6 -10.73 -2.79 -5.29
N GLU A 7 -10.92 -4.10 -5.13
CA GLU A 7 -10.12 -4.93 -4.20
C GLU A 7 -8.61 -4.82 -4.49
N MET A 8 -8.27 -4.41 -5.71
CA MET A 8 -6.93 -4.07 -6.15
C MET A 8 -6.80 -2.57 -6.39
N LEU A 9 -5.98 -1.94 -5.57
CA LEU A 9 -5.59 -0.54 -5.68
C LEU A 9 -4.35 -0.42 -6.58
N THR A 10 -4.32 0.65 -7.37
CA THR A 10 -3.10 1.05 -8.09
C THR A 10 -2.16 1.84 -7.18
N VAL A 11 -0.90 1.95 -7.58
CA VAL A 11 0.09 2.79 -6.87
C VAL A 11 -0.41 4.23 -6.69
N GLN A 12 -1.12 4.78 -7.67
CA GLN A 12 -1.71 6.13 -7.57
C GLN A 12 -2.85 6.19 -6.55
N GLN A 13 -3.75 5.19 -6.51
CA GLN A 13 -4.82 5.18 -5.52
C GLN A 13 -4.28 5.03 -4.10
N THR A 14 -3.27 4.17 -3.92
CA THR A 14 -2.60 4.04 -2.61
C THR A 14 -1.89 5.33 -2.21
N ALA A 15 -1.28 6.04 -3.15
CA ALA A 15 -0.66 7.34 -2.92
C ALA A 15 -1.69 8.37 -2.45
N ASP A 16 -2.85 8.41 -3.11
CA ASP A 16 -3.97 9.29 -2.77
C ASP A 16 -4.53 8.99 -1.38
N LEU A 17 -4.78 7.72 -1.07
CA LEU A 17 -5.28 7.25 0.24
C LEU A 17 -4.32 7.56 1.39
N LEU A 18 -3.01 7.42 1.16
CA LEU A 18 -1.98 7.68 2.16
C LEU A 18 -1.60 9.17 2.22
N GLY A 19 -2.06 10.01 1.28
CA GLY A 19 -1.63 11.41 1.16
C GLY A 19 -0.15 11.57 0.83
N VAL A 20 0.47 10.59 0.15
CA VAL A 20 1.90 10.59 -0.20
C VAL A 20 2.12 10.61 -1.71
N CYS A 21 3.34 10.93 -2.13
CA CYS A 21 3.71 10.87 -3.54
C CYS A 21 3.76 9.41 -4.06
N ARG A 22 3.44 9.21 -5.35
CA ARG A 22 3.57 7.91 -6.05
C ARG A 22 4.96 7.28 -5.86
N ASN A 23 6.03 8.09 -5.89
CA ASN A 23 7.40 7.63 -5.67
C ASN A 23 7.58 7.02 -4.26
N THR A 24 6.96 7.60 -3.24
CA THR A 24 6.97 7.05 -1.88
C THR A 24 6.36 5.67 -1.87
N VAL A 25 5.21 5.49 -2.53
CA VAL A 25 4.58 4.16 -2.65
C VAL A 25 5.47 3.17 -3.39
N TYR A 26 6.17 3.59 -4.45
CA TYR A 26 7.16 2.73 -5.13
C TYR A 26 8.30 2.33 -4.20
N THR A 27 8.83 3.26 -3.39
CA THR A 27 9.87 2.95 -2.40
C THR A 27 9.36 1.97 -1.35
N LEU A 28 8.13 2.17 -0.86
CA LEU A 28 7.49 1.23 0.07
C LEU A 28 7.30 -0.15 -0.57
N CYS A 29 6.92 -0.22 -1.83
CA CYS A 29 6.78 -1.47 -2.59
C CYS A 29 8.12 -2.17 -2.86
N LYS A 30 9.25 -1.46 -2.78
CA LYS A 30 10.61 -2.02 -2.92
C LYS A 30 11.19 -2.49 -1.58
N ARG A 31 10.71 -1.96 -0.46
CA ARG A 31 11.15 -2.39 0.88
C ARG A 31 10.64 -3.80 1.20
N ALA A 32 11.39 -4.52 2.03
CA ALA A 32 10.96 -5.80 2.56
C ALA A 32 9.79 -5.62 3.54
N GLN A 33 8.83 -6.55 3.56
CA GLN A 33 7.67 -6.47 4.48
C GLN A 33 8.10 -6.37 5.94
N GLY A 34 9.23 -7.00 6.32
CA GLY A 34 9.79 -6.92 7.68
C GLY A 34 10.31 -5.53 8.10
N GLU A 35 10.58 -4.64 7.15
CA GLU A 35 11.05 -3.27 7.40
C GLU A 35 9.94 -2.22 7.12
N GLY A 36 8.68 -2.65 7.13
CA GLY A 36 7.55 -1.80 6.78
C GLY A 36 7.39 -1.60 5.27
N GLY A 37 7.81 -2.57 4.45
CA GLY A 37 7.52 -2.60 3.02
C GLY A 37 6.05 -2.91 2.71
N LEU A 38 5.50 -2.24 1.71
CA LEU A 38 4.11 -2.39 1.30
C LEU A 38 3.96 -3.63 0.38
N PRO A 39 3.11 -4.61 0.73
CA PRO A 39 2.86 -5.76 -0.12
C PRO A 39 2.24 -5.32 -1.45
N SER A 40 2.98 -5.52 -2.54
CA SER A 40 2.49 -5.25 -3.89
C SER A 40 2.85 -6.41 -4.81
N PHE A 41 1.99 -6.64 -5.80
CA PHE A 41 2.21 -7.67 -6.81
C PHE A 41 2.17 -7.05 -8.20
N LYS A 42 2.93 -7.66 -9.12
CA LYS A 42 2.91 -7.26 -10.52
C LYS A 42 1.75 -7.98 -11.20
N SER A 43 0.81 -7.23 -11.76
CA SER A 43 -0.30 -7.75 -12.55
C SER A 43 -0.11 -7.23 -13.98
N GLY A 44 0.40 -8.10 -14.86
CA GLY A 44 0.84 -7.72 -16.20
C GLY A 44 1.94 -6.66 -16.16
N ASN A 45 1.69 -5.48 -16.75
CA ASN A 45 2.65 -4.37 -16.78
C ASN A 45 2.49 -3.37 -15.64
N THR A 46 1.51 -3.56 -14.74
CA THR A 46 1.17 -2.61 -13.68
C THR A 46 1.35 -3.23 -12.29
N ARG A 47 1.84 -2.45 -11.31
CA ARG A 47 1.82 -2.86 -9.89
C ARG A 47 0.47 -2.60 -9.27
N ARG A 48 -0.05 -3.61 -8.58
CA ARG A 48 -1.30 -3.54 -7.83
C ARG A 48 -1.07 -3.92 -6.37
N ILE A 49 -1.85 -3.32 -5.50
CA ILE A 49 -1.80 -3.49 -4.06
C ILE A 49 -3.20 -3.94 -3.63
N ARG A 50 -3.31 -5.04 -2.89
CA ARG A 50 -4.63 -5.45 -2.39
C ARG A 50 -5.08 -4.50 -1.29
N LYS A 51 -6.35 -4.12 -1.28
CA LYS A 51 -6.96 -3.29 -0.23
C LYS A 51 -6.69 -3.88 1.16
N MET A 52 -6.93 -5.18 1.34
CA MET A 52 -6.68 -5.86 2.62
C MET A 52 -5.20 -5.82 3.03
N ALA A 53 -4.28 -5.91 2.07
CA ALA A 53 -2.85 -5.83 2.35
C ALA A 53 -2.40 -4.41 2.74
N LEU A 54 -2.98 -3.38 2.11
CA LEU A 54 -2.75 -1.99 2.48
C LEU A 54 -3.26 -1.71 3.90
N LEU A 55 -4.48 -2.15 4.23
CA LEU A 55 -5.07 -1.97 5.55
C LEU A 55 -4.22 -2.64 6.64
N GLY A 56 -3.88 -3.91 6.49
CA GLY A 56 -3.03 -4.62 7.46
C GLY A 56 -1.63 -4.01 7.59
N TRP A 57 -1.08 -3.45 6.51
CA TRP A 57 0.18 -2.71 6.56
C TRP A 57 0.08 -1.42 7.36
N ILE A 58 -1.01 -0.66 7.20
CA ILE A 58 -1.27 0.55 7.99
C ILE A 58 -1.36 0.18 9.47
N GLU A 59 -2.18 -0.81 9.82
CA GLU A 59 -2.34 -1.27 11.21
C GLU A 59 -1.01 -1.71 11.83
N SER A 60 -0.19 -2.44 11.08
CA SER A 60 1.14 -2.85 11.54
C SER A 60 2.06 -1.66 11.80
N ARG A 61 1.94 -0.58 11.02
CA ARG A 61 2.73 0.66 11.17
C ARG A 61 2.25 1.50 12.34
N GLU A 62 0.95 1.57 12.58
CA GLU A 62 0.38 2.25 13.74
C GLU A 62 0.79 1.56 15.06
N LYS A 63 0.76 0.22 15.09
CA LYS A 63 1.25 -0.55 16.24
C LYS A 63 2.75 -0.38 16.47
N ALA A 64 3.56 -0.39 15.42
CA ALA A 64 5.01 -0.23 15.53
C ALA A 64 5.45 1.17 15.98
N GLN A 65 4.64 2.20 15.75
CA GLN A 65 4.96 3.59 16.13
C GLN A 65 4.56 3.92 17.58
N THR A 66 3.76 3.07 18.22
CA THR A 66 3.24 3.28 19.58
C THR A 66 4.03 2.48 20.65
N SER A 67 5.16 1.87 20.29
CA SER A 67 5.93 1.01 21.19
C SER A 67 7.35 1.49 21.46
#